data_AF-A0A953P824-F1
#
_entry.id   AF-A0A953P824-F1
#
_cell.length_a   1.000
_cell.length_b   1.000
_cell.length_c   1.000
_cell.angle_alpha   90.00
_cell.angle_beta   90.00
_cell.angle_gamma   90.00
#
_symmetry.space_group_name_H-M   'P 1'
#
loop_
_entity.id
_entity.type
_entity.pdbx_description
1 polymer ?
#
loop_
_entity_poly.entity_id
_entity_poly.type
_entity_poly.pdbx_seq_one_letter_code
_entity_poly.pdbx_strand_id
1 'polypeptide(L)' 'VSLGNTVLIIEHHLDVIKQADWIIDLGPEGGEGGGQIVAQGPPEQIARSRKSHTGAALARLLGVSPGANGNGHSRSGQ' A
#
# COMPACT_ATOMS: atom_id res chain seq x y z
N VAL A 1 24.84 3.05 10.51
CA VAL A 1 24.24 4.32 10.03
C VAL A 1 22.81 4.42 10.55
N SER A 2 22.57 5.14 11.65
CA SER A 2 21.23 5.35 12.21
C SER A 2 21.08 6.82 12.64
N LEU A 3 21.18 7.73 11.67
CA LEU A 3 21.11 9.17 11.91
C LEU A 3 19.68 9.67 12.24
N GLY A 4 18.67 8.80 12.25
CA GLY A 4 17.27 9.17 12.54
C GLY A 4 16.64 10.07 11.47
N ASN A 5 17.26 10.18 10.30
CA ASN A 5 16.75 10.99 9.21
C ASN A 5 15.48 10.36 8.62
N THR A 6 14.55 11.22 8.19
CA THR A 6 13.41 10.82 7.36
C THR A 6 13.75 11.02 5.89
N VAL A 7 13.38 10.06 5.05
CA VAL A 7 13.53 10.15 3.59
C VAL A 7 12.16 10.07 2.96
N LEU A 8 11.85 11.03 2.08
CA LEU A 8 10.63 11.03 1.27
C LEU A 8 11.03 10.99 -0.20
N ILE A 9 10.40 10.09 -0.97
CA ILE A 9 10.66 9.90 -2.40
C ILE A 9 9.35 9.82 -3.17
N ILE A 10 9.41 10.16 -4.46
CA ILE A 10 8.33 9.90 -5.42
C ILE A 10 8.85 8.83 -6.36
N GLU A 11 8.19 7.67 -6.42
CA GLU A 11 8.70 6.51 -7.11
C GLU A 11 7.58 5.68 -7.74
N HIS A 12 7.92 4.94 -8.80
CA HIS A 12 7.05 4.02 -9.51
C HIS A 12 7.66 2.61 -9.63
N HIS A 13 8.97 2.46 -9.36
CA HIS A 13 9.64 1.16 -9.29
C HIS A 13 9.20 0.37 -8.06
N LEU A 14 8.47 -0.73 -8.28
CA LEU A 14 7.90 -1.56 -7.21
C LEU A 14 8.95 -2.16 -6.27
N ASP A 15 10.17 -2.42 -6.75
CA ASP A 15 11.25 -2.96 -5.92
C ASP A 15 11.73 -1.97 -4.85
N VAL A 16 11.56 -0.67 -5.09
CA VAL A 16 11.82 0.38 -4.10
C VAL A 16 10.59 0.54 -3.20
N ILE A 17 9.41 0.64 -3.80
CA ILE A 17 8.15 0.89 -3.08
C ILE A 17 7.85 -0.22 -2.06
N LYS A 18 8.10 -1.50 -2.40
CA LYS A 18 7.85 -2.63 -1.50
C LYS A 18 8.72 -2.62 -0.24
N GLN A 19 9.83 -1.88 -0.24
CA GLN A 19 10.77 -1.78 0.88
C GLN A 19 10.50 -0.54 1.75
N ALA A 20 9.54 0.31 1.38
CA ALA A 20 9.21 1.49 2.15
C ALA A 20 8.49 1.11 3.45
N ASP A 21 8.78 1.83 4.54
CA ASP A 21 8.05 1.68 5.79
C ASP A 21 6.61 2.19 5.68
N TRP A 22 6.40 3.20 4.82
CA TRP A 22 5.11 3.84 4.61
C TRP A 22 4.94 4.36 3.18
N ILE A 23 3.74 4.21 2.65
CA ILE A 23 3.36 4.70 1.32
C ILE A 23 2.18 5.66 1.47
N ILE A 24 2.20 6.74 0.70
CA ILE A 24 1.06 7.60 0.42
C ILE A 24 0.79 7.48 -1.07
N ASP A 25 -0.32 6.86 -1.44
CA ASP A 25 -0.71 6.66 -2.83
C ASP A 25 -1.69 7.75 -3.26
N LEU A 26 -1.37 8.42 -4.37
CA LEU A 26 -2.14 9.53 -4.91
C LEU A 26 -2.81 9.12 -6.22
N GLY A 27 -4.05 9.60 -6.43
CA GLY A 27 -4.82 9.28 -7.62
C GLY A 27 -6.28 9.71 -7.46
N PRO A 28 -7.25 8.94 -7.98
CA PRO A 28 -7.08 7.66 -8.69
C PRO A 28 -6.38 7.80 -10.06
N GLU A 29 -6.56 8.95 -10.72
CA GLU A 29 -5.97 9.24 -12.02
C GLU A 29 -4.92 10.36 -11.92
N GLY A 30 -4.30 10.70 -13.06
CA GLY A 30 -3.50 11.91 -13.20
C GLY A 30 -4.33 13.15 -13.56
N GLY A 31 -3.75 14.33 -13.39
CA GLY A 31 -4.39 15.60 -13.78
C GLY A 31 -5.63 15.94 -12.94
N GLU A 32 -6.69 16.42 -13.59
CA GLU A 32 -7.94 16.83 -12.92
C GLU A 32 -8.68 15.68 -12.23
N GLY A 33 -8.44 14.43 -12.66
CA GLY A 33 -8.99 13.23 -12.02
C GLY A 33 -8.19 12.74 -10.81
N GLY A 34 -7.11 13.44 -10.45
CA GLY A 34 -6.20 13.06 -9.38
C GLY A 34 -6.27 13.95 -8.15
N GLY A 35 -5.15 14.02 -7.42
CA GLY A 35 -4.98 14.94 -6.28
C GLY A 35 -5.58 14.45 -4.96
N GLN A 36 -6.05 13.21 -4.90
CA GLN A 36 -6.61 12.62 -3.68
C GLN A 36 -5.70 11.51 -3.14
N ILE A 37 -5.70 11.34 -1.81
CA ILE A 37 -5.09 10.16 -1.18
C ILE A 37 -6.03 8.98 -1.39
N VAL A 38 -5.63 8.02 -2.22
CA VAL A 38 -6.42 6.81 -2.50
C VAL A 38 -6.18 5.71 -1.48
N ALA A 39 -4.96 5.64 -0.94
CA ALA A 39 -4.57 4.75 0.15
C ALA A 39 -3.31 5.27 0.85
N GLN A 40 -3.14 4.94 2.12
CA GLN A 40 -1.90 5.18 2.85
C GLN A 40 -1.65 4.07 3.88
N GLY A 41 -0.39 3.79 4.19
CA GLY A 41 0.01 2.73 5.11
C GLY A 41 1.23 1.95 4.64
N PRO A 42 1.59 0.87 5.37
CA PRO A 42 2.65 -0.06 4.97
C PRO A 42 2.31 -0.75 3.64
N PRO A 43 3.32 -1.24 2.88
CA PRO A 43 3.13 -1.88 1.58
C PRO A 43 2.07 -2.99 1.56
N GLU A 44 2.00 -3.80 2.60
CA GLU A 44 1.01 -4.90 2.71
C GLU A 44 -0.42 -4.37 2.85
N GLN A 45 -0.60 -3.22 3.49
CA GLN A 45 -1.90 -2.56 3.60
C GLN A 45 -2.30 -1.95 2.25
N ILE A 46 -1.37 -1.29 1.55
CA ILE A 46 -1.63 -0.74 0.21
C ILE A 46 -2.00 -1.85 -0.77
N ALA A 47 -1.29 -2.99 -0.72
CA ALA A 47 -1.57 -4.16 -1.55
C ALA A 47 -3.01 -4.71 -1.38
N ARG A 48 -3.68 -4.42 -0.27
CA ARG A 48 -5.07 -4.82 -0.03
C ARG A 48 -6.09 -3.77 -0.49
N SER A 49 -5.65 -2.58 -0.90
CA SER A 49 -6.54 -1.51 -1.36
C SER A 49 -7.03 -1.77 -2.79
N ARG A 50 -8.36 -1.87 -2.96
CA ARG A 50 -9.00 -2.01 -4.28
C ARG A 50 -9.04 -0.70 -5.09
N LYS A 51 -8.78 0.43 -4.44
CA LYS A 51 -8.84 1.78 -5.05
C LYS A 51 -7.48 2.26 -5.58
N SER A 52 -6.43 1.49 -5.32
CA SER A 52 -5.03 1.87 -5.53
C SER A 52 -4.43 1.08 -6.70
N HIS A 53 -4.00 1.78 -7.76
CA HIS A 53 -3.25 1.15 -8.85
C HIS A 53 -1.93 0.57 -8.34
N THR A 54 -1.22 1.32 -7.49
CA THR A 54 -0.03 0.88 -6.78
C THR A 54 -0.29 -0.39 -5.96
N GLY A 55 -1.42 -0.44 -5.25
CA GLY A 55 -1.86 -1.59 -4.46
C GLY A 55 -2.11 -2.83 -5.31
N ALA A 56 -2.79 -2.68 -6.46
CA ALA A 56 -3.01 -3.79 -7.38
C ALA A 56 -1.68 -4.36 -7.93
N ALA A 57 -0.68 -3.51 -8.16
CA ALA A 57 0.65 -3.94 -8.60
C ALA A 57 1.45 -4.61 -7.46
N LEU A 58 1.45 -4.03 -6.26
CA LEU A 58 2.08 -4.60 -5.07
C LEU A 58 1.48 -5.96 -4.70
N ALA A 59 0.16 -6.12 -4.80
CA ALA A 59 -0.53 -7.38 -4.55
C ALA A 59 0.04 -8.54 -5.38
N ARG A 60 0.29 -8.30 -6.67
CA ARG A 60 0.89 -9.29 -7.59
C ARG A 60 2.32 -9.64 -7.18
N LEU A 61 3.10 -8.65 -6.78
CA LEU A 61 4.50 -8.83 -6.38
C LEU A 61 4.64 -9.56 -5.03
N LEU A 62 3.75 -9.26 -4.09
CA LEU A 62 3.76 -9.82 -2.73
C LEU A 62 2.98 -11.14 -2.62
N GLY A 63 2.31 -11.58 -3.68
CA GLY A 63 1.50 -12.81 -3.67
C GLY A 63 0.25 -12.72 -2.80
N VAL A 64 -0.30 -11.52 -2.61
CA VAL A 64 -1.49 -11.28 -1.77
C VAL A 64 -2.69 -11.02 -2.66
N SER A 65 -3.84 -11.63 -2.34
CA SER A 65 -5.08 -11.33 -3.06
C SER A 65 -5.62 -9.95 -2.67
N PRO A 66 -5.99 -9.08 -3.63
CA PRO A 66 -6.63 -7.81 -3.34
C PRO A 66 -7.96 -8.00 -2.59
N GLY A 67 -7.92 -7.78 -1.27
CA GLY A 67 -9.11 -7.68 -0.43
C GLY A 67 -9.60 -8.96 0.25
N ALA A 68 -8.76 -9.59 1.06
CA ALA A 68 -9.25 -10.39 2.19
C ALA A 68 -9.62 -9.45 3.34
N ASN A 69 -10.92 -9.27 3.60
CA ASN A 69 -11.40 -8.58 4.79
C ASN A 69 -10.91 -9.37 6.01
N GLY A 70 -10.08 -8.76 6.86
CA GLY A 70 -9.65 -9.34 8.12
C GLY A 70 -10.77 -9.37 9.16
N ASN A 71 -11.75 -10.25 8.99
CA ASN A 71 -12.70 -10.62 10.04
C ASN A 71 -12.53 -12.11 10.35
N GLY A 72 -11.44 -12.43 11.06
CA GLY A 72 -11.14 -13.76 11.60
C GLY A 72 -11.04 -13.73 13.13
N HIS A 73 -11.99 -13.10 13.82
CA HIS A 73 -12.15 -13.26 15.26
C HIS A 73 -13.22 -14.34 15.53
N SER A 74 -12.91 -15.60 15.24
CA SER A 74 -13.62 -16.72 15.86
C SER A 74 -12.97 -17.02 17.20
N ARG A 75 -13.45 -16.34 18.25
CA ARG A 75 -13.33 -16.86 19.62
C ARG A 75 -14.37 -17.96 19.79
N SER A 76 -13.90 -19.20 19.86
CA SER A 76 -14.52 -20.32 20.57
C SER A 76 -13.43 -21.40 20.65
N GLY A 77 -12.84 -21.76 21.78
CA GLY A 77 -13.47 -21.83 23.09
C GLY A 77 -14.40 -23.03 23.17
N GLN A 78 -13.91 -24.22 22.83
CA GLN A 78 -14.17 -25.56 23.40
C GLN A 78 -13.46 -26.63 22.57
#